data_AF-A0A661VU16-F1
#
_entry.id   AF-A0A661VU16-F1
#
_cell.length_a   1.000
_cell.length_b   1.000
_cell.length_c   1.000
_cell.angle_alpha   90.00
_cell.angle_beta   90.00
_cell.angle_gamma   90.00
#
_symmetry.space_group_name_H-M   'P 1'
#
loop_
_entity.id
_entity.type
_entity.pdbx_description
1 polymer ?
#
loop_
_entity_poly.entity_id
_entity_poly.type
_entity_poly.pdbx_seq_one_letter_code
_entity_poly.pdbx_strand_id
1 'polypeptide(L)'
;MAKNVKDKVRNSIKKILKEFTDKKSTDTSKPIIEKPDGDEYGGETPPKPDNSGIVTTEDETKGFNIVREILQEITAPDRIKYKDWKSYYNVLLDDDGRKQICRFYFDKKQKYIGLFDSNGEERVPIDDLDDIRNYADKLKATTDYYDGRVDIKTIQLEFWNGFNEYVQSKSTSLRLTHKAHPQHWYTISLGRPKAHIDLSVNTKSKLLACEIYILDSKELFNELVKHKGEIEDELNEELEWMELPDKNASRIKISKTGNIKEPDKREEQFEWFKTQAELFQKVFPKYIR
;
A
#
# COMPACT_ATOMS: atom_id res chain seq x y z
N MET A 1 23.41 -36.61 5.31
CA MET A 1 23.21 -35.99 6.64
C MET A 1 22.42 -34.67 6.61
N ALA A 2 21.54 -34.41 5.61
CA ALA A 2 20.77 -33.16 5.53
C ALA A 2 19.29 -33.26 5.95
N LYS A 3 18.75 -34.48 6.17
CA LYS A 3 17.36 -34.67 6.62
C LYS A 3 17.14 -34.34 8.11
N ASN A 4 18.18 -34.43 8.95
CA ASN A 4 18.03 -34.33 10.41
C ASN A 4 18.00 -32.88 10.96
N VAL A 5 18.33 -31.87 10.14
CA VAL A 5 18.34 -30.46 10.55
C VAL A 5 16.98 -29.80 10.33
N LYS A 6 16.31 -30.10 9.20
CA LYS A 6 14.96 -29.58 8.92
C LYS A 6 13.92 -30.07 9.92
N ASP A 7 14.01 -31.32 10.37
CA ASP A 7 13.08 -31.87 11.36
C ASP A 7 13.32 -31.31 12.77
N LYS A 8 14.57 -30.99 13.12
CA LYS A 8 14.91 -30.38 14.42
C LYS A 8 14.45 -28.92 14.52
N VAL A 9 14.52 -28.17 13.43
CA VAL A 9 13.99 -26.80 13.33
C VAL A 9 12.45 -26.81 13.36
N ARG A 10 11.80 -27.72 12.61
CA ARG A 10 10.34 -27.86 12.59
C ARG A 10 9.76 -28.23 13.95
N ASN A 11 10.45 -29.09 14.71
CA ASN A 11 10.03 -29.48 16.05
C ASN A 11 10.26 -28.38 17.10
N SER A 12 11.28 -27.53 16.92
CA SER A 12 11.51 -26.38 17.80
C SER A 12 10.46 -25.28 17.59
N ILE A 13 10.05 -25.04 16.34
CA ILE A 13 8.98 -24.08 16.00
C ILE A 13 7.63 -24.55 16.54
N LYS A 14 7.32 -25.85 16.45
CA LYS A 14 6.08 -26.42 17.04
C LYS A 14 6.03 -26.30 18.56
N LYS A 15 7.17 -26.39 19.25
CA LYS A 15 7.25 -26.24 20.71
C LYS A 15 6.97 -24.79 21.15
N ILE A 16 7.56 -23.82 20.44
CA ILE A 16 7.37 -22.39 20.69
C ILE A 16 5.92 -21.96 20.41
N LEU A 17 5.32 -22.47 19.33
CA LEU A 17 3.90 -22.22 19.01
C LEU A 17 2.95 -22.77 20.08
N LYS A 18 3.28 -23.92 20.68
CA LYS A 18 2.46 -24.53 21.74
C LYS A 18 2.50 -23.75 23.05
N GLU A 19 3.67 -23.18 23.39
CA GLU A 19 3.85 -22.31 24.56
C GLU A 19 3.14 -20.94 24.43
N PHE A 20 2.86 -20.49 23.20
CA PHE A 20 2.09 -19.27 22.93
C PHE A 20 0.56 -19.46 23.01
N THR A 21 0.07 -20.67 22.71
CA THR A 21 -1.38 -20.99 22.70
C THR A 21 -1.99 -21.20 24.09
N ASP A 22 -1.21 -21.44 25.14
CA ASP A 22 -1.73 -21.67 26.50
C ASP A 22 -1.97 -20.39 27.32
N LYS A 23 -1.82 -19.19 26.73
CA LYS A 23 -1.92 -17.92 27.47
C LYS A 23 -3.08 -16.98 27.14
N LYS A 24 -4.04 -17.36 26.31
CA LYS A 24 -5.30 -16.59 26.17
C LYS A 24 -6.51 -17.49 25.93
N SER A 25 -7.20 -17.83 27.02
CA SER A 25 -8.63 -18.13 27.03
C SER A 25 -9.25 -17.68 28.35
N THR A 26 -10.18 -16.73 28.25
CA THR A 26 -11.52 -16.71 28.88
C THR A 26 -12.28 -15.62 28.10
N ASP A 27 -13.09 -15.99 27.10
CA ASP A 27 -14.52 -16.35 27.20
C ASP A 27 -15.38 -15.08 27.37
N THR A 28 -16.20 -14.64 26.41
CA THR A 28 -17.51 -15.26 26.12
C THR A 28 -18.17 -14.72 24.84
N SER A 29 -18.77 -15.67 24.09
CA SER A 29 -20.11 -15.65 23.45
C SER A 29 -20.47 -14.76 22.22
N LYS A 30 -20.79 -15.47 21.12
CA LYS A 30 -21.52 -15.12 19.85
C LYS A 30 -23.04 -14.87 20.08
N PRO A 31 -23.92 -14.41 19.13
CA PRO A 31 -23.85 -14.51 17.64
C PRO A 31 -24.38 -13.36 16.73
N ILE A 32 -23.81 -13.30 15.51
CA ILE A 32 -24.33 -13.08 14.12
C ILE A 32 -25.53 -12.12 13.85
N ILE A 33 -25.36 -11.10 12.96
CA ILE A 33 -26.06 -10.87 11.65
C ILE A 33 -25.72 -9.47 11.04
N GLU A 34 -25.37 -9.49 9.74
CA GLU A 34 -25.41 -8.47 8.65
C GLU A 34 -24.58 -7.17 8.63
N LYS A 35 -24.05 -6.88 7.42
CA LYS A 35 -23.33 -5.66 7.02
C LYS A 35 -24.24 -4.42 7.10
N PRO A 36 -23.65 -3.24 7.38
CA PRO A 36 -23.64 -2.22 6.33
C PRO A 36 -22.32 -1.46 6.21
N ASP A 37 -22.17 -0.82 5.05
CA ASP A 37 -21.08 0.05 4.62
C ASP A 37 -20.81 1.26 5.55
N GLY A 38 -19.54 1.64 5.65
CA GLY A 38 -19.10 2.97 6.11
C GLY A 38 -18.25 2.95 7.37
N ASP A 39 -16.94 2.72 7.24
CA ASP A 39 -15.99 2.77 8.36
C ASP A 39 -15.87 4.20 8.92
N GLU A 40 -16.57 4.40 10.03
CA GLU A 40 -16.35 5.39 11.05
C GLU A 40 -15.20 4.89 11.96
N TYR A 41 -14.00 5.48 11.86
CA TYR A 41 -12.92 5.20 12.82
C TYR A 41 -12.99 6.19 13.99
N GLY A 42 -13.70 5.76 15.04
CA GLY A 42 -13.70 6.40 16.36
C GLY A 42 -12.47 6.02 17.18
N GLY A 43 -11.72 7.02 17.61
CA GLY A 43 -10.88 6.96 18.80
C GLY A 43 -11.51 7.87 19.85
N GLU A 44 -11.79 7.34 21.05
CA GLU A 44 -12.45 8.07 22.13
C GLU A 44 -11.68 9.36 22.50
N THR A 45 -12.40 10.48 22.51
CA THR A 45 -11.88 11.81 22.87
C THR A 45 -12.62 12.34 24.09
N PRO A 46 -11.94 12.97 25.07
CA PRO A 46 -12.63 13.73 26.10
C PRO A 46 -13.30 14.97 25.47
N PRO A 47 -14.57 15.25 25.78
CA PRO A 47 -15.32 16.36 25.17
C PRO A 47 -14.84 17.73 25.66
N LYS A 48 -14.84 18.72 24.75
CA LYS A 48 -14.69 20.16 25.07
C LYS A 48 -15.78 20.59 26.06
N PRO A 49 -15.46 21.44 27.07
CA PRO A 49 -16.48 22.01 27.95
C PRO A 49 -17.58 22.69 27.12
N ASP A 50 -18.81 22.38 27.48
CA ASP A 50 -20.01 22.85 26.81
C ASP A 50 -20.19 24.35 27.07
N ASN A 51 -19.83 25.16 26.09
CA ASN A 51 -20.45 26.45 25.88
C ASN A 51 -20.67 26.59 24.37
N SER A 52 -21.93 26.79 24.02
CA SER A 52 -22.47 26.96 22.68
C SER A 52 -21.72 28.03 21.88
N GLY A 53 -20.98 27.59 20.86
CA GLY A 53 -20.33 28.44 19.86
C GLY A 53 -18.97 27.87 19.48
N ILE A 54 -18.86 27.26 18.30
CA ILE A 54 -17.56 27.03 17.67
C ILE A 54 -16.99 28.42 17.40
N VAL A 55 -16.03 28.87 18.22
CA VAL A 55 -15.37 30.17 18.05
C VAL A 55 -13.92 29.89 17.74
N THR A 56 -13.54 30.16 16.49
CA THR A 56 -12.14 30.14 16.06
C THR A 56 -11.37 31.17 16.86
N THR A 57 -10.37 30.70 17.61
CA THR A 57 -9.52 31.51 18.47
C THR A 57 -8.44 32.25 17.68
N GLU A 58 -7.87 33.30 18.27
CA GLU A 58 -6.73 33.99 17.68
C GLU A 58 -5.53 33.06 17.47
N ASP A 59 -5.32 32.13 18.40
CA ASP A 59 -4.20 31.19 18.35
C ASP A 59 -4.37 30.18 17.20
N GLU A 60 -5.59 29.71 16.95
CA GLU A 60 -5.89 28.86 15.78
C GLU A 60 -5.70 29.63 14.48
N THR A 61 -6.11 30.89 14.43
CA THR A 61 -5.91 31.75 13.26
C THR A 61 -4.42 32.01 13.00
N LYS A 62 -3.64 32.29 14.06
CA LYS A 62 -2.17 32.48 13.96
C LYS A 62 -1.49 31.19 13.55
N GLY A 63 -1.80 30.06 14.18
CA GLY A 63 -1.27 28.75 13.82
C GLY A 63 -1.60 28.37 12.37
N PHE A 64 -2.82 28.64 11.91
CA PHE A 64 -3.23 28.42 10.52
C PHE A 64 -2.39 29.25 9.55
N ASN A 65 -2.14 30.52 9.86
CA ASN A 65 -1.31 31.37 9.02
C ASN A 65 0.14 30.89 8.96
N ILE A 66 0.71 30.39 10.07
CA ILE A 66 2.05 29.78 10.07
C ILE A 66 2.09 28.57 9.13
N VAL A 67 1.12 27.66 9.23
CA VAL A 67 1.04 26.49 8.32
C VAL A 67 0.86 26.94 6.87
N ARG A 68 0.01 27.93 6.61
CA ARG A 68 -0.20 28.50 5.28
C ARG A 68 1.07 29.10 4.69
N GLU A 69 1.86 29.81 5.49
CA GLU A 69 3.15 30.37 5.11
C GLU A 69 4.19 29.29 4.80
N ILE A 70 4.28 28.24 5.62
CA ILE A 70 5.18 27.11 5.38
C ILE A 70 4.86 26.43 4.05
N LEU A 71 3.58 26.24 3.77
CA LEU A 71 3.12 25.46 2.62
C LEU A 71 3.01 26.27 1.32
N GLN A 72 3.03 27.60 1.38
CA GLN A 72 2.99 28.44 0.17
C GLN A 72 4.18 28.16 -0.78
N GLU A 73 5.28 27.62 -0.26
CA GLU A 73 6.44 27.19 -1.05
C GLU A 73 6.10 26.05 -2.02
N ILE A 74 5.12 25.20 -1.67
CA ILE A 74 4.78 23.97 -2.39
C ILE A 74 3.30 23.87 -2.78
N THR A 75 2.44 24.80 -2.42
CA THR A 75 1.05 24.79 -2.89
C THR A 75 0.46 26.18 -2.87
N ALA A 76 -0.56 26.43 -3.69
CA ALA A 76 -1.24 27.72 -3.71
C ALA A 76 -1.93 27.96 -2.35
N PRO A 77 -1.72 29.12 -1.68
CA PRO A 77 -2.29 29.39 -0.37
C PRO A 77 -3.81 29.21 -0.28
N ASP A 78 -4.54 29.50 -1.38
CA ASP A 78 -6.00 29.37 -1.44
C ASP A 78 -6.50 27.93 -1.32
N ARG A 79 -5.63 26.93 -1.55
CA ARG A 79 -5.96 25.51 -1.43
C ARG A 79 -5.87 25.01 0.01
N ILE A 80 -5.21 25.76 0.88
CA ILE A 80 -5.07 25.43 2.30
C ILE A 80 -6.31 25.98 2.99
N LYS A 81 -7.18 25.08 3.43
CA LYS A 81 -8.46 25.37 4.07
C LYS A 81 -8.44 24.94 5.51
N TYR A 82 -9.45 25.37 6.28
CA TYR A 82 -9.64 24.90 7.63
C TYR A 82 -11.10 24.59 7.92
N LYS A 83 -11.32 23.68 8.87
CA LYS A 83 -12.63 23.40 9.48
C LYS A 83 -12.46 23.35 10.99
N ASP A 84 -13.23 24.15 11.69
CA ASP A 84 -13.21 24.21 13.15
C ASP A 84 -14.18 23.18 13.72
N TRP A 85 -13.65 22.23 14.50
CA TRP A 85 -14.42 21.17 15.15
C TRP A 85 -14.41 21.35 16.66
N LYS A 86 -15.42 20.78 17.33
CA LYS A 86 -15.53 20.83 18.80
C LYS A 86 -14.27 20.33 19.53
N SER A 87 -13.47 19.45 18.93
CA SER A 87 -12.30 18.85 19.60
C SER A 87 -10.95 19.30 19.02
N TYR A 88 -10.94 20.00 17.89
CA TYR A 88 -9.72 20.42 17.20
C TYR A 88 -10.02 21.41 16.06
N TYR A 89 -9.02 22.20 15.71
CA TYR A 89 -9.01 22.99 14.48
C TYR A 89 -8.32 22.20 13.37
N ASN A 90 -9.03 21.89 12.29
CA ASN A 90 -8.54 21.01 11.23
C ASN A 90 -7.98 21.82 10.06
N VAL A 91 -6.72 21.61 9.67
CA VAL A 91 -6.12 22.21 8.48
C VAL A 91 -6.10 21.18 7.36
N LEU A 92 -6.63 21.55 6.20
CA LEU A 92 -6.97 20.64 5.10
C LEU A 92 -6.41 21.17 3.77
N LEU A 93 -6.12 20.26 2.85
CA LEU A 93 -5.90 20.59 1.44
C LEU A 93 -7.22 20.46 0.65
N ASP A 94 -7.53 21.44 -0.20
CA ASP A 94 -8.67 21.45 -1.12
C ASP A 94 -10.05 21.31 -0.46
N ASP A 95 -10.18 21.70 0.82
CA ASP A 95 -11.40 21.51 1.64
C ASP A 95 -11.83 20.03 1.83
N ASP A 96 -10.96 19.08 1.48
CA ASP A 96 -11.27 17.66 1.52
C ASP A 96 -10.95 17.06 2.89
N GLY A 97 -11.97 16.52 3.56
CA GLY A 97 -11.84 15.85 4.85
C GLY A 97 -10.92 14.61 4.83
N ARG A 98 -10.54 14.11 3.64
CA ARG A 98 -9.57 13.01 3.45
C ARG A 98 -8.13 13.50 3.23
N LYS A 99 -7.92 14.81 3.10
CA LYS A 99 -6.63 15.46 2.86
C LYS A 99 -6.22 16.33 4.05
N GLN A 100 -6.04 15.71 5.22
CA GLN A 100 -5.78 16.40 6.48
C GLN A 100 -4.30 16.69 6.64
N ILE A 101 -3.93 17.97 6.63
CA ILE A 101 -2.52 18.40 6.71
C ILE A 101 -2.05 18.31 8.17
N CYS A 102 -2.80 18.92 9.09
CA CYS A 102 -2.56 18.86 10.52
C CYS A 102 -3.81 19.25 11.30
N ARG A 103 -3.78 19.04 12.62
CA ARG A 103 -4.82 19.48 13.55
C ARG A 103 -4.22 20.32 14.67
N PHE A 104 -4.92 21.34 15.12
CA PHE A 104 -4.54 22.09 16.32
C PHE A 104 -5.43 21.71 17.50
N TYR A 105 -4.80 21.49 18.64
CA TYR A 105 -5.45 21.26 19.93
C TYR A 105 -5.02 22.38 20.89
N PHE A 106 -5.51 23.59 20.65
CA PHE A 106 -5.06 24.79 21.37
C PHE A 106 -5.98 25.21 22.52
N ASP A 107 -7.10 24.52 22.71
CA ASP A 107 -8.09 24.81 23.76
C ASP A 107 -7.58 24.59 25.20
N LYS A 108 -6.45 23.90 25.38
CA LYS A 108 -5.88 23.56 26.68
C LYS A 108 -4.62 24.37 26.97
N LYS A 109 -4.26 24.45 28.26
CA LYS A 109 -3.03 25.12 28.72
C LYS A 109 -1.78 24.62 27.98
N GLN A 110 -1.67 23.30 27.78
CA GLN A 110 -0.69 22.72 26.86
C GLN A 110 -1.31 22.64 25.47
N LYS A 111 -0.64 23.22 24.49
CA LYS A 111 -1.02 23.16 23.07
C LYS A 111 -0.38 21.93 22.41
N TYR A 112 -1.08 21.36 21.45
CA TYR A 112 -0.56 20.27 20.62
C TYR A 112 -0.85 20.51 19.14
N ILE A 113 0.05 20.02 18.30
CA ILE A 113 -0.18 19.81 16.86
C ILE A 113 -0.34 18.32 16.58
N GLY A 114 -1.42 17.95 15.89
CA GLY A 114 -1.62 16.62 15.31
C GLY A 114 -1.01 16.58 13.93
N LEU A 115 -0.03 15.69 13.72
CA LEU A 115 0.67 15.48 12.45
C LEU A 115 0.29 14.12 11.89
N PHE A 116 0.08 14.02 10.57
CA PHE A 116 -0.36 12.78 9.93
C PHE A 116 0.78 12.10 9.18
N ASP A 117 0.90 10.78 9.37
CA ASP A 117 1.77 9.90 8.61
C ASP A 117 1.02 8.63 8.13
N SER A 118 1.74 7.60 7.67
CA SER A 118 1.14 6.33 7.25
C SER A 118 0.53 5.50 8.39
N ASN A 119 0.83 5.83 9.65
CA ASN A 119 0.39 5.13 10.86
C ASN A 119 -0.76 5.85 11.57
N GLY A 120 -1.11 7.07 11.14
CA GLY A 120 -2.23 7.84 11.66
C GLY A 120 -1.81 9.22 12.15
N GLU A 121 -2.49 9.72 13.18
CA GLU A 121 -2.21 11.02 13.79
C GLU A 121 -1.23 10.86 14.97
N GLU A 122 -0.10 11.55 14.92
CA GLU A 122 0.83 11.75 16.03
C GLU A 122 0.54 13.13 16.67
N ARG A 123 0.22 13.16 17.97
CA ARG A 123 0.02 14.42 18.71
C ARG A 123 1.29 14.83 19.42
N VAL A 124 1.84 15.97 19.02
CA VAL A 124 3.10 16.49 19.56
C VAL A 124 2.83 17.78 20.35
N PRO A 125 3.32 17.90 21.60
CA PRO A 125 3.17 19.13 22.37
C PRO A 125 3.99 20.26 21.74
N ILE A 126 3.45 21.47 21.81
CA ILE A 126 4.15 22.72 21.46
C ILE A 126 4.01 23.71 22.61
N ASP A 127 5.05 24.49 22.85
CA ASP A 127 5.07 25.51 23.91
C ASP A 127 4.78 26.89 23.33
N ASP A 128 5.26 27.16 22.11
CA ASP A 128 4.98 28.36 21.32
C ASP A 128 4.33 28.00 19.96
N LEU A 129 3.58 28.93 19.36
CA LEU A 129 3.01 28.71 18.03
C LEU A 129 4.11 28.67 16.95
N ASP A 130 5.23 29.34 17.17
CA ASP A 130 6.37 29.30 16.25
C ASP A 130 7.01 27.91 16.17
N ASP A 131 6.82 27.03 17.18
CA ASP A 131 7.27 25.64 17.17
C ASP A 131 6.67 24.83 16.01
N ILE A 132 5.55 25.27 15.43
CA ILE A 132 4.95 24.66 14.23
C ILE A 132 5.99 24.59 13.09
N ARG A 133 6.92 25.56 13.00
CA ARG A 133 7.97 25.58 11.98
C ARG A 133 8.96 24.42 12.10
N ASN A 134 9.13 23.85 13.30
CA ASN A 134 9.97 22.68 13.51
C ASN A 134 9.42 21.43 12.79
N TYR A 135 8.17 21.46 12.34
CA TYR A 135 7.51 20.37 11.62
C TYR A 135 7.26 20.67 10.15
N ALA A 136 7.94 21.68 9.59
CA ALA A 136 7.76 22.11 8.20
C ALA A 136 7.90 20.95 7.19
N ASP A 137 8.93 20.11 7.34
CA ASP A 137 9.15 18.97 6.44
C ASP A 137 8.01 17.95 6.49
N LYS A 138 7.47 17.66 7.68
CA LYS A 138 6.31 16.77 7.84
C LYS A 138 5.06 17.37 7.19
N LEU A 139 4.78 18.66 7.43
CA LEU A 139 3.65 19.36 6.82
C LEU A 139 3.75 19.38 5.29
N LYS A 140 4.95 19.63 4.75
CA LYS A 140 5.23 19.63 3.31
C LYS A 140 5.04 18.23 2.71
N ALA A 141 5.63 17.20 3.31
CA ALA A 141 5.50 15.81 2.86
C ALA A 141 4.03 15.33 2.84
N THR A 142 3.26 15.63 3.89
CA THR A 142 1.83 15.30 3.96
C THR A 142 1.03 16.06 2.91
N THR A 143 1.35 17.33 2.66
CA THR A 143 0.71 18.12 1.61
C THR A 143 1.05 17.59 0.21
N ASP A 144 2.31 17.29 -0.09
CA ASP A 144 2.76 16.71 -1.37
C ASP A 144 2.09 15.37 -1.66
N TYR A 145 1.91 14.54 -0.62
CA TYR A 145 1.18 13.28 -0.70
C TYR A 145 -0.27 13.48 -1.17
N TYR A 146 -0.97 14.50 -0.66
CA TYR A 146 -2.37 14.80 -1.02
C TYR A 146 -2.53 15.64 -2.29
N ASP A 147 -1.57 16.50 -2.58
CA ASP A 147 -1.53 17.31 -3.79
C ASP A 147 -1.33 16.43 -5.03
N GLY A 148 -0.92 15.17 -4.84
CA GLY A 148 -0.60 14.28 -5.95
C GLY A 148 0.62 14.78 -6.72
N ARG A 149 1.48 15.59 -6.09
CA ARG A 149 2.82 15.91 -6.65
C ARG A 149 3.69 14.67 -6.77
N VAL A 150 3.36 13.62 -6.01
CA VAL A 150 3.73 12.25 -6.38
C VAL A 150 2.47 11.50 -6.80
N ASP A 151 1.98 11.83 -7.98
CA ASP A 151 0.87 11.13 -8.63
C ASP A 151 1.19 9.63 -8.63
N ILE A 152 0.23 8.79 -8.22
CA ILE A 152 0.40 7.34 -8.25
C ILE A 152 0.83 6.86 -9.64
N LYS A 153 0.40 7.56 -10.69
CA LYS A 153 0.81 7.36 -12.08
C LYS A 153 2.30 7.65 -12.29
N THR A 154 2.82 8.71 -11.67
CA THR A 154 4.26 9.01 -11.63
C THR A 154 5.02 7.92 -10.88
N ILE A 155 4.57 7.50 -9.70
CA ILE A 155 5.22 6.41 -8.94
C ILE A 155 5.24 5.11 -9.76
N GLN A 156 4.13 4.78 -10.42
CA GLN A 156 4.02 3.63 -11.31
C GLN A 156 5.02 3.73 -12.47
N LEU A 157 5.07 4.88 -13.13
CA LEU A 157 5.97 5.11 -14.25
C LEU A 157 7.45 5.00 -13.83
N GLU A 158 7.84 5.65 -12.73
CA GLU A 158 9.19 5.58 -12.16
C GLU A 158 9.56 4.16 -11.73
N PHE A 159 8.62 3.45 -11.08
CA PHE A 159 8.84 2.08 -10.66
C PHE A 159 9.12 1.17 -11.86
N TRP A 160 8.32 1.27 -12.92
CA TRP A 160 8.52 0.45 -14.13
C TRP A 160 9.73 0.86 -14.95
N ASN A 161 10.08 2.15 -15.01
CA ASN A 161 11.34 2.59 -15.61
C ASN A 161 12.54 2.03 -14.84
N GLY A 162 12.53 2.12 -13.51
CA GLY A 162 13.56 1.51 -12.67
C GLY A 162 13.64 0.00 -12.83
N PHE A 163 12.50 -0.69 -12.99
CA PHE A 163 12.48 -2.12 -13.27
C PHE A 163 13.11 -2.44 -14.64
N ASN A 164 12.80 -1.65 -15.67
CA ASN A 164 13.41 -1.81 -16.99
C ASN A 164 14.94 -1.65 -16.92
N GLU A 165 15.43 -0.60 -16.27
CA GLU A 165 16.86 -0.33 -16.08
C GLU A 165 17.53 -1.46 -15.28
N TYR A 166 16.88 -1.91 -14.21
CA TYR A 166 17.34 -3.04 -13.40
C TYR A 166 17.52 -4.29 -14.26
N VAL A 167 16.49 -4.69 -15.00
CA VAL A 167 16.54 -5.89 -15.86
C VAL A 167 17.59 -5.74 -16.96
N GLN A 168 17.72 -4.56 -17.59
CA GLN A 168 18.78 -4.30 -18.59
C GLN A 168 20.19 -4.40 -18.01
N SER A 169 20.37 -4.07 -16.73
CA SER A 169 21.66 -4.19 -16.04
C SER A 169 22.03 -5.62 -15.64
N LYS A 170 21.08 -6.55 -15.66
CA LYS A 170 21.28 -7.95 -15.26
C LYS A 170 21.38 -8.85 -16.49
N SER A 171 22.15 -9.93 -16.37
CA SER A 171 22.08 -11.02 -17.35
C SER A 171 20.77 -11.78 -17.13
N THR A 172 19.84 -11.67 -18.08
CA THR A 172 18.47 -12.19 -17.97
C THR A 172 17.96 -12.66 -19.33
N SER A 173 17.07 -13.67 -19.33
CA SER A 173 16.36 -14.11 -20.54
C SER A 173 15.14 -13.23 -20.87
N LEU A 174 14.74 -12.35 -19.95
CA LEU A 174 13.56 -11.50 -20.13
C LEU A 174 13.78 -10.49 -21.25
N ARG A 175 12.81 -10.44 -22.17
CA ARG A 175 12.79 -9.43 -23.25
C ARG A 175 11.68 -8.42 -22.97
N LEU A 176 12.08 -7.30 -22.39
CA LEU A 176 11.22 -6.15 -22.15
C LEU A 176 11.08 -5.35 -23.45
N THR A 177 9.95 -5.52 -24.14
CA THR A 177 9.74 -5.02 -25.52
C THR A 177 8.97 -3.72 -25.60
N HIS A 178 8.36 -3.28 -24.50
CA HIS A 178 7.53 -2.07 -24.46
C HIS A 178 8.07 -1.06 -23.44
N LYS A 179 7.75 0.21 -23.68
CA LYS A 179 8.08 1.28 -22.75
C LYS A 179 7.23 1.15 -21.50
N ALA A 180 7.78 1.57 -20.36
CA ALA A 180 7.00 1.72 -19.14
C ALA A 180 5.89 2.76 -19.34
N HIS A 181 4.75 2.52 -18.69
CA HIS A 181 3.60 3.41 -18.71
C HIS A 181 3.14 3.70 -17.28
N PRO A 182 2.43 4.82 -17.05
CA PRO A 182 1.86 5.15 -15.76
C PRO A 182 0.62 4.27 -15.46
N GLN A 183 0.86 3.02 -15.08
CA GLN A 183 -0.17 2.01 -14.85
C GLN A 183 0.24 1.00 -13.78
N HIS A 184 -0.72 0.29 -13.21
CA HIS A 184 -0.48 -0.64 -12.11
C HIS A 184 -0.03 -2.03 -12.57
N TRP A 185 0.16 -2.24 -13.88
CA TRP A 185 0.62 -3.51 -14.45
C TRP A 185 1.74 -3.30 -15.47
N TYR A 186 2.51 -4.34 -15.75
CA TYR A 186 3.54 -4.37 -16.77
C TYR A 186 3.49 -5.72 -17.47
N THR A 187 3.28 -5.71 -18.79
CA THR A 187 3.09 -6.92 -19.57
C THR A 187 4.39 -7.34 -20.26
N ILE A 188 4.75 -8.61 -20.12
CA ILE A 188 5.86 -9.28 -20.78
C ILE A 188 5.27 -10.34 -21.73
N SER A 189 5.68 -10.29 -22.98
CA SER A 189 5.22 -11.24 -24.00
C SER A 189 5.77 -12.65 -23.73
N LEU A 190 4.89 -13.65 -23.78
CA LEU A 190 5.25 -15.07 -23.81
C LEU A 190 5.47 -15.60 -25.24
N GLY A 191 5.36 -14.74 -26.27
CA GLY A 191 5.32 -15.19 -27.66
C GLY A 191 4.03 -15.93 -28.04
N ARG A 192 2.99 -15.82 -27.20
CA ARG A 192 1.66 -16.41 -27.39
C ARG A 192 0.62 -15.29 -27.38
N PRO A 193 -0.30 -15.23 -28.36
CA PRO A 193 -1.23 -14.09 -28.49
C PRO A 193 -2.31 -14.04 -27.42
N LYS A 194 -2.67 -15.18 -26.82
CA LYS A 194 -3.73 -15.28 -25.81
C LYS A 194 -3.23 -15.31 -24.37
N ALA A 195 -1.91 -15.37 -24.16
CA ALA A 195 -1.32 -15.52 -22.85
C ALA A 195 -0.08 -14.63 -22.70
N HIS A 196 -0.03 -13.86 -21.62
CA HIS A 196 1.07 -12.96 -21.31
C HIS A 196 1.49 -13.12 -19.85
N ILE A 197 2.72 -12.75 -19.53
CA ILE A 197 3.12 -12.55 -18.13
C ILE A 197 2.77 -11.11 -17.78
N ASP A 198 1.92 -10.91 -16.78
CA ASP A 198 1.62 -9.60 -16.22
C ASP A 198 2.25 -9.49 -14.83
N LEU A 199 3.03 -8.42 -14.63
CA LEU A 199 3.50 -7.98 -13.33
C LEU A 199 2.54 -6.91 -12.83
N SER A 200 2.12 -6.93 -11.58
CA SER A 200 1.22 -5.90 -11.04
C SER A 200 1.60 -5.43 -9.65
N VAL A 201 1.26 -4.17 -9.40
CA VAL A 201 1.57 -3.45 -8.16
C VAL A 201 0.30 -2.82 -7.61
N ASN A 202 -0.05 -3.13 -6.35
CA ASN A 202 -1.23 -2.58 -5.70
C ASN A 202 -0.86 -1.89 -4.40
N THR A 203 -0.96 -0.55 -4.36
CA THR A 203 -0.60 0.26 -3.19
C THR A 203 -1.63 0.22 -2.07
N LYS A 204 -2.88 -0.16 -2.36
CA LYS A 204 -3.93 -0.26 -1.34
C LYS A 204 -3.82 -1.58 -0.57
N SER A 205 -3.70 -2.69 -1.29
CA SER A 205 -3.52 -4.02 -0.68
C SER A 205 -2.06 -4.32 -0.33
N LYS A 206 -1.11 -3.47 -0.74
CA LYS A 206 0.34 -3.65 -0.55
C LYS A 206 0.82 -5.00 -1.08
N LEU A 207 0.39 -5.36 -2.29
CA LEU A 207 0.76 -6.60 -2.95
C LEU A 207 1.49 -6.32 -4.27
N LEU A 208 2.49 -7.15 -4.53
CA LEU A 208 3.14 -7.33 -5.82
C LEU A 208 2.75 -8.70 -6.35
N ALA A 209 2.45 -8.81 -7.64
CA ALA A 209 2.05 -10.09 -8.22
C ALA A 209 2.66 -10.32 -9.60
N CYS A 210 3.03 -11.57 -9.87
CA CYS A 210 3.39 -12.06 -11.19
C CYS A 210 2.32 -13.07 -11.61
N GLU A 211 1.70 -12.88 -12.76
CA GLU A 211 0.60 -13.72 -13.22
C GLU A 211 0.72 -14.08 -14.69
N ILE A 212 0.22 -15.26 -15.05
CA ILE A 212 -0.15 -15.56 -16.43
C ILE A 212 -1.56 -15.01 -16.63
N TYR A 213 -1.65 -13.98 -17.47
CA TYR A 213 -2.90 -13.39 -17.89
C TYR A 213 -3.36 -14.06 -19.19
N ILE A 214 -4.52 -14.72 -19.15
CA ILE A 214 -5.10 -15.44 -20.29
C ILE A 214 -6.32 -14.66 -20.79
N LEU A 215 -6.27 -14.18 -22.02
CA LEU A 215 -7.35 -13.41 -22.63
C LEU A 215 -8.21 -14.30 -23.53
N ASP A 216 -9.51 -14.31 -23.29
CA ASP A 216 -10.56 -14.88 -24.14
C ASP A 216 -10.29 -16.35 -24.53
N SER A 217 -9.96 -17.17 -23.51
CA SER A 217 -9.58 -18.57 -23.69
C SER A 217 -9.73 -19.39 -22.41
N LYS A 218 -10.96 -19.70 -22.00
CA LYS A 218 -11.21 -20.59 -20.84
C LYS A 218 -10.70 -21.99 -21.07
N GLU A 219 -10.68 -22.43 -22.33
CA GLU A 219 -10.12 -23.71 -22.76
C GLU A 219 -8.64 -23.81 -22.42
N LEU A 220 -7.88 -22.74 -22.65
CA LEU A 220 -6.44 -22.70 -22.34
C LEU A 220 -6.21 -22.74 -20.82
N PHE A 221 -7.01 -22.00 -20.06
CA PHE A 221 -6.95 -22.07 -18.60
C PHE A 221 -7.22 -23.49 -18.10
N ASN A 222 -8.29 -24.12 -18.59
CA ASN A 222 -8.66 -25.49 -18.21
C ASN A 222 -7.63 -26.53 -18.68
N GLU A 223 -6.92 -26.29 -19.77
CA GLU A 223 -5.77 -27.12 -20.18
C GLU A 223 -4.60 -26.98 -19.20
N LEU A 224 -4.25 -25.76 -18.79
CA LEU A 224 -3.20 -25.52 -17.80
C LEU A 224 -3.54 -26.12 -16.42
N VAL A 225 -4.81 -26.07 -16.01
CA VAL A 225 -5.27 -26.69 -14.75
C VAL A 225 -4.99 -28.19 -14.71
N LYS A 226 -5.05 -28.90 -15.85
CA LYS A 226 -4.71 -30.34 -15.90
C LYS A 226 -3.24 -30.60 -15.55
N HIS A 227 -2.37 -29.61 -15.75
CA HIS A 227 -0.95 -29.65 -15.45
C HIS A 227 -0.59 -28.87 -14.17
N LYS A 228 -1.58 -28.49 -13.34
CA LYS A 228 -1.37 -27.66 -12.14
C LYS A 228 -0.23 -28.17 -11.26
N GLY A 229 -0.27 -29.45 -10.89
CA GLY A 229 0.74 -30.04 -10.00
C GLY A 229 2.15 -30.01 -10.60
N GLU A 230 2.28 -30.35 -11.88
CA GLU A 230 3.57 -30.31 -12.59
C GLU A 230 4.14 -28.90 -12.67
N ILE A 231 3.28 -27.91 -12.96
CA ILE A 231 3.67 -26.50 -13.04
C ILE A 231 4.12 -25.97 -11.68
N GLU A 232 3.36 -26.23 -10.61
CA GLU A 232 3.70 -25.79 -9.25
C GLU A 232 4.97 -26.47 -8.73
N ASP A 233 5.17 -27.76 -9.05
CA ASP A 233 6.39 -28.51 -8.72
C ASP A 233 7.62 -27.96 -9.47
N GLU A 234 7.48 -27.63 -10.76
CA GLU A 234 8.58 -27.03 -11.56
C GLU A 234 8.95 -25.62 -11.08
N LEU A 235 7.96 -24.84 -10.63
CA LEU A 235 8.17 -23.50 -10.08
C LEU A 235 8.66 -23.54 -8.62
N ASN A 236 8.40 -24.66 -7.91
CA ASN A 236 8.57 -24.80 -6.47
C ASN A 236 7.81 -23.70 -5.69
N GLU A 237 6.60 -23.38 -6.15
CA GLU A 237 5.73 -22.34 -5.60
C GLU A 237 4.26 -22.77 -5.70
N GLU A 238 3.42 -22.31 -4.78
CA GLU A 238 1.96 -22.51 -4.84
C GLU A 238 1.29 -21.32 -5.55
N LEU A 239 0.44 -21.58 -6.53
CA LEU A 239 -0.20 -20.54 -7.34
C LEU A 239 -1.69 -20.40 -7.03
N GLU A 240 -2.21 -19.18 -7.21
CA GLU A 240 -3.62 -18.88 -7.20
C GLU A 240 -4.20 -19.04 -8.62
N TRP A 241 -5.08 -20.02 -8.80
CA TRP A 241 -5.71 -20.35 -10.08
C TRP A 241 -7.11 -19.74 -10.15
N MET A 242 -7.28 -18.72 -10.98
CA MET A 242 -8.50 -17.93 -11.05
C MET A 242 -9.14 -18.04 -12.44
N GLU A 243 -10.14 -18.91 -12.58
CA GLU A 243 -10.87 -19.05 -13.85
C GLU A 243 -11.64 -17.78 -14.20
N LEU A 244 -12.32 -17.16 -13.23
CA LEU A 244 -13.17 -15.97 -13.40
C LEU A 244 -14.24 -16.16 -14.50
N PRO A 245 -15.28 -16.98 -14.27
CA PRO A 245 -16.25 -17.37 -15.30
C PRO A 245 -17.00 -16.18 -15.90
N ASP A 246 -17.29 -15.15 -15.10
CA ASP A 246 -18.00 -13.94 -15.55
C ASP A 246 -17.10 -12.90 -16.24
N LYS A 247 -15.84 -13.25 -16.53
CA LYS A 247 -14.85 -12.36 -17.15
C LYS A 247 -14.21 -13.03 -18.35
N ASN A 248 -13.84 -12.24 -19.36
CA ASN A 248 -13.13 -12.75 -20.52
C ASN A 248 -11.69 -13.19 -20.22
N ALA A 249 -11.15 -12.79 -19.06
CA ALA A 249 -9.80 -13.15 -18.67
C ALA A 249 -9.78 -14.23 -17.58
N SER A 250 -8.75 -15.05 -17.58
CA SER A 250 -8.39 -15.97 -16.49
C SER A 250 -6.96 -15.67 -16.04
N ARG A 251 -6.61 -16.01 -14.80
CA ARG A 251 -5.32 -15.67 -14.21
C ARG A 251 -4.73 -16.84 -13.45
N ILE A 252 -3.42 -17.01 -13.53
CA ILE A 252 -2.66 -17.94 -12.69
C ILE A 252 -1.55 -17.11 -12.04
N LYS A 253 -1.58 -16.97 -10.72
CA LYS A 253 -0.94 -15.84 -10.04
C LYS A 253 -0.11 -16.28 -8.85
N ILE A 254 1.05 -15.67 -8.68
CA ILE A 254 1.81 -15.66 -7.42
C ILE A 254 1.90 -14.23 -6.90
N SER A 255 1.79 -14.04 -5.58
CA SER A 255 1.84 -12.72 -4.95
C SER A 255 2.78 -12.70 -3.75
N LYS A 256 3.40 -11.55 -3.50
CA LYS A 256 4.06 -11.24 -2.23
C LYS A 256 3.63 -9.89 -1.69
N THR A 257 3.80 -9.67 -0.40
CA THR A 257 3.65 -8.34 0.21
C THR A 257 4.73 -7.40 -0.31
N GLY A 258 4.35 -6.17 -0.68
CA GLY A 258 5.27 -5.13 -1.11
C GLY A 258 4.55 -3.84 -1.49
N ASN A 259 5.24 -2.71 -1.32
CA ASN A 259 4.70 -1.40 -1.64
C ASN A 259 5.73 -0.59 -2.45
N ILE A 260 5.30 -0.11 -3.62
CA ILE A 260 6.14 0.66 -4.55
C ILE A 260 6.49 2.07 -4.02
N LYS A 261 5.83 2.51 -2.93
CA LYS A 261 6.13 3.76 -2.23
C LYS A 261 7.34 3.65 -1.29
N GLU A 262 7.95 2.47 -1.17
CA GLU A 262 9.11 2.21 -0.30
C GLU A 262 10.41 2.13 -1.15
N PRO A 263 11.13 3.23 -1.40
CA PRO A 263 12.29 3.25 -2.28
C PRO A 263 13.42 2.31 -1.83
N ASP A 264 13.60 2.15 -0.51
CA ASP A 264 14.66 1.31 0.07
C ASP A 264 14.45 -0.19 -0.22
N LYS A 265 13.22 -0.61 -0.55
CA LYS A 265 12.91 -2.01 -0.89
C LYS A 265 12.92 -2.28 -2.39
N ARG A 266 13.20 -1.27 -3.21
CA ARG A 266 13.01 -1.32 -4.67
C ARG A 266 13.83 -2.42 -5.34
N GLU A 267 15.10 -2.58 -4.96
CA GLU A 267 15.96 -3.63 -5.53
C GLU A 267 15.44 -5.04 -5.23
N GLU A 268 14.97 -5.30 -4.00
CA GLU A 268 14.38 -6.58 -3.60
C GLU A 268 13.05 -6.87 -4.33
N GLN A 269 12.26 -5.82 -4.60
CA GLN A 269 11.03 -5.92 -5.37
C GLN A 269 11.31 -6.24 -6.84
N PHE A 270 12.32 -5.58 -7.44
CA PHE A 270 12.74 -5.83 -8.81
C PHE A 270 13.34 -7.21 -9.02
N GLU A 271 14.20 -7.67 -8.11
CA GLU A 271 14.78 -9.03 -8.22
C GLU A 271 13.69 -10.10 -8.13
N TRP A 272 12.71 -9.92 -7.25
CA TRP A 272 11.57 -10.84 -7.16
C TRP A 272 10.74 -10.85 -8.45
N PHE A 273 10.40 -9.69 -9.01
CA PHE A 273 9.69 -9.63 -10.28
C PHE A 273 10.48 -10.30 -11.42
N LYS A 274 11.78 -10.03 -11.51
CA LYS A 274 12.65 -10.66 -12.50
C LYS A 274 12.65 -12.18 -12.34
N THR A 275 12.91 -12.68 -11.13
CA THR A 275 12.99 -14.13 -10.87
C THR A 275 11.67 -14.83 -11.21
N GLN A 276 10.53 -14.29 -10.76
CA GLN A 276 9.23 -14.90 -11.03
C GLN A 276 8.88 -14.85 -12.53
N ALA A 277 9.15 -13.75 -13.21
CA ALA A 277 8.94 -13.64 -14.65
C ALA A 277 9.83 -14.62 -15.44
N GLU A 278 11.10 -14.81 -15.05
CA GLU A 278 12.02 -15.77 -15.69
C GLU A 278 11.51 -17.22 -15.51
N LEU A 279 11.05 -17.55 -14.31
CA LEU A 279 10.45 -18.86 -14.02
C LEU A 279 9.20 -19.08 -14.87
N PHE A 280 8.31 -18.09 -14.93
CA PHE A 280 7.07 -18.19 -15.72
C PHE A 280 7.38 -18.31 -17.21
N GLN A 281 8.35 -17.54 -17.72
CA GLN A 281 8.81 -17.59 -19.12
C GLN A 281 9.43 -18.95 -19.46
N LYS A 282 10.04 -19.63 -18.49
CA LYS A 282 10.65 -20.95 -18.69
C LYS A 282 9.64 -22.10 -18.65
N VAL A 283 8.67 -22.04 -17.73
CA VAL A 283 7.78 -23.17 -17.44
C VAL A 283 6.53 -23.14 -18.33
N PHE A 284 5.79 -22.03 -18.35
CA PHE A 284 4.47 -21.99 -19.01
C PHE A 284 4.48 -22.28 -20.52
N PRO A 285 5.48 -21.85 -21.33
CA PRO A 285 5.49 -22.17 -22.75
C PRO A 285 5.49 -23.67 -23.10
N LYS A 286 5.88 -24.55 -22.16
CA LYS A 286 5.80 -26.01 -22.34
C LYS A 286 4.35 -26.53 -22.38
N TYR A 287 3.45 -25.79 -21.74
CA TYR A 287 2.04 -26.15 -21.55
C TYR A 287 1.08 -25.27 -22.36
N ILE A 288 1.59 -24.20 -22.99
CA ILE A 288 0.82 -23.31 -23.86
C ILE A 288 1.20 -23.59 -25.32
N ARG A 289 0.32 -24.33 -26.01
CA ARG A 289 0.46 -24.66 -27.43
C ARG A 289 0.04 -23.51 -28.34
#